data_AF-A0A914FA66-F1
#
_entry.id   AF-A0A914FA66-F1
#
_cell.length_a   1.000
_cell.length_b   1.000
_cell.length_c   1.000
_cell.angle_alpha   90.00
_cell.angle_beta   90.00
_cell.angle_gamma   90.00
#
_symmetry.space_group_name_H-M   'P 1'
#
loop_
_entity.id
_entity.type
_entity.pdbx_description
1 polymer ?
#
loop_
_entity_poly.entity_id
_entity_poly.type
_entity_poly.pdbx_seq_one_letter_code
_entity_poly.pdbx_strand_id
1 'polypeptide(L)'
;MFFFNANIINDHCIIHLKEASLQALGYICQDVDKNALEKNSNEILNSIYLGMKHNDATVRLSATEAMLNALELNKFQCVRHCLMLAQECQKNEFCDTRIRVAALQCLVRVVSLYYNQMQMYMKAALEITVYAIESTDYDVSLQGIEFWSNICEFESLLTRRGQAAVNLVVENQCEYYSKGALQHILPSILNILAIQEEDDDDDEWSPAKSAGVCITLFAQCTKDLIIPCTLSFIHQHLESPNWRFREAAITAFGSILDGPSHEYINQLVEGELISLINTLDDPHVKVRSTSVWAIGRVCDFCKYIVTRNEYCPKLISAFFKALGQEPAVAFNASWVRKN
;
A
#
# COMPACT_ATOMS: atom_id res chain seq x y z
N MET A 1 -22.15 -28.21 9.71
CA MET A 1 -21.03 -27.65 10.50
C MET A 1 -20.31 -28.70 11.33
N PHE A 2 -21.00 -29.52 12.13
CA PHE A 2 -20.39 -30.61 12.92
C PHE A 2 -19.46 -31.54 12.12
N PHE A 3 -19.81 -31.91 10.89
CA PHE A 3 -18.98 -32.78 10.04
C PHE A 3 -17.64 -32.15 9.66
N PHE A 4 -17.62 -30.85 9.31
CA PHE A 4 -16.38 -30.16 8.96
C PHE A 4 -15.45 -30.03 10.15
N ASN A 5 -16.00 -29.69 11.32
CA ASN A 5 -15.23 -29.56 12.54
C ASN A 5 -14.57 -30.89 12.96
N ALA A 6 -15.33 -31.99 12.89
CA ALA A 6 -14.82 -33.32 13.19
C ALA A 6 -13.67 -33.73 12.25
N ASN A 7 -13.75 -33.41 10.96
CA ASN A 7 -12.70 -33.72 10.00
C ASN A 7 -11.40 -32.94 10.26
N ILE A 8 -11.51 -31.68 10.66
CA ILE A 8 -10.36 -30.79 10.87
C ILE A 8 -9.61 -31.14 12.17
N ILE A 9 -10.35 -31.41 13.25
CA ILE A 9 -9.79 -31.69 14.58
C ILE A 9 -9.23 -33.11 14.69
N ASN A 10 -9.77 -34.08 13.95
CA ASN A 10 -9.35 -35.47 14.08
C ASN A 10 -7.94 -35.69 13.49
N ASP A 11 -6.99 -36.06 14.34
CA ASP A 11 -5.60 -36.36 13.96
C ASP A 11 -5.48 -37.56 13.01
N HIS A 12 -6.49 -38.45 12.96
CA HIS A 12 -6.52 -39.59 12.07
C HIS A 12 -7.08 -39.29 10.67
N CYS A 13 -7.61 -38.08 10.44
CA CYS A 13 -8.10 -37.68 9.12
C CYS A 13 -6.93 -37.35 8.18
N ILE A 14 -7.03 -37.83 6.94
CA ILE A 14 -6.04 -37.54 5.89
C ILE A 14 -6.00 -36.04 5.58
N ILE A 15 -4.82 -35.53 5.25
CA ILE A 15 -4.55 -34.11 4.96
C ILE A 15 -5.55 -33.55 3.94
N HIS A 16 -5.79 -34.29 2.86
CA HIS A 16 -6.68 -33.87 1.77
C HIS A 16 -8.14 -33.67 2.22
N LEU A 17 -8.59 -34.42 3.24
CA LEU A 17 -9.94 -34.26 3.80
C LEU A 17 -10.05 -33.01 4.68
N LYS A 18 -8.97 -32.67 5.39
CA LYS A 18 -8.88 -31.43 6.17
C LYS A 18 -8.89 -30.22 5.24
N GLU A 19 -8.07 -30.24 4.19
CA GLU A 19 -8.00 -29.22 3.14
C GLU A 19 -9.37 -28.98 2.49
N ALA A 20 -10.01 -30.03 1.97
CA ALA A 20 -11.31 -29.91 1.31
C ALA A 20 -12.41 -29.41 2.26
N SER A 21 -12.34 -29.79 3.55
CA SER A 21 -13.27 -29.30 4.56
C SER A 21 -13.09 -27.80 4.83
N LEU A 22 -11.85 -27.31 4.85
CA LEU A 22 -11.53 -25.88 5.05
C LEU A 22 -11.93 -25.04 3.83
N GLN A 23 -11.65 -25.52 2.62
CA GLN A 23 -12.10 -24.86 1.39
C GLN A 23 -13.63 -24.74 1.33
N ALA A 24 -14.34 -25.83 1.66
CA ALA A 24 -15.80 -25.82 1.74
C ALA A 24 -16.31 -24.80 2.79
N LEU A 25 -15.67 -24.72 3.96
CA LEU A 25 -15.99 -23.70 4.95
C LEU A 25 -15.72 -22.27 4.44
N GLY A 26 -14.62 -22.06 3.71
CA GLY A 26 -14.28 -20.79 3.09
C GLY A 26 -15.35 -20.31 2.09
N TYR A 27 -15.82 -21.20 1.21
CA TYR A 27 -16.92 -20.89 0.28
C TYR A 27 -18.25 -20.63 1.00
N ILE A 28 -18.56 -21.40 2.04
CA ILE A 28 -19.75 -21.14 2.86
C ILE A 28 -19.69 -19.75 3.48
N CYS A 29 -18.54 -19.33 4.01
CA CYS A 29 -18.37 -18.00 4.61
C CYS A 29 -18.47 -16.87 3.58
N GLN A 30 -18.12 -17.14 2.32
CA GLN A 30 -18.19 -16.18 1.22
C GLN A 30 -19.62 -15.99 0.69
N ASP A 31 -20.35 -17.09 0.50
CA ASP A 31 -21.62 -17.07 -0.25
C ASP A 31 -22.88 -17.03 0.61
N VAL A 32 -22.81 -17.51 1.87
CA VAL A 32 -23.98 -17.60 2.74
C VAL A 32 -24.15 -16.32 3.57
N ASP A 33 -25.40 -15.89 3.76
CA ASP A 33 -25.72 -14.72 4.58
C ASP A 33 -25.17 -14.89 6.02
N LYS A 34 -24.44 -13.88 6.47
CA LYS A 34 -23.77 -13.82 7.78
C LYS A 34 -24.74 -14.01 8.93
N ASN A 35 -25.97 -13.51 8.80
CA ASN A 35 -27.01 -13.65 9.81
C ASN A 35 -27.39 -15.13 10.03
N ALA A 36 -27.31 -15.95 8.98
CA ALA A 36 -27.55 -17.38 9.07
C ALA A 36 -26.38 -18.12 9.74
N LEU A 37 -25.16 -17.59 9.63
CA LEU A 37 -23.93 -18.16 10.18
C LEU A 37 -23.61 -17.68 11.61
N GLU A 38 -24.25 -16.62 12.09
CA GLU A 38 -23.95 -15.99 13.38
C GLU A 38 -23.99 -16.99 14.55
N LYS A 39 -24.99 -17.88 14.58
CA LYS A 39 -25.18 -18.89 15.65
C LYS A 39 -24.02 -19.89 15.77
N ASN A 40 -23.33 -20.18 14.67
CA ASN A 40 -22.23 -21.15 14.62
C ASN A 40 -20.88 -20.48 14.33
N SER A 41 -20.82 -19.15 14.32
CA SER A 41 -19.62 -18.36 14.01
C SER A 41 -18.41 -18.79 14.85
N ASN A 42 -18.60 -18.97 16.16
CA ASN A 42 -17.52 -19.40 17.07
C ASN A 42 -16.99 -20.80 16.72
N GLU A 43 -17.87 -21.74 16.35
CA GLU A 43 -17.44 -23.09 15.96
C GLU A 43 -16.65 -23.05 14.65
N ILE A 44 -17.14 -22.31 13.65
CA ILE A 44 -16.46 -22.13 12.36
C ILE A 44 -15.07 -21.52 12.59
N LEU A 45 -15.00 -20.42 13.32
CA LEU A 45 -13.74 -19.70 13.53
C LEU A 45 -12.73 -20.51 14.33
N ASN A 46 -13.19 -21.30 15.30
CA ASN A 46 -12.32 -22.23 16.03
C ASN A 46 -11.79 -23.33 15.11
N SER A 47 -12.62 -23.93 14.25
CA SER A 47 -12.17 -24.94 13.29
C SER A 47 -11.12 -24.37 12.32
N ILE A 48 -11.38 -23.18 11.77
CA ILE A 48 -10.44 -22.51 10.87
C ILE A 48 -9.13 -22.20 11.61
N TYR A 49 -9.20 -21.64 12.81
CA TYR A 49 -8.02 -21.32 13.61
C TYR A 49 -7.17 -22.55 13.97
N LEU A 50 -7.79 -23.69 14.26
CA LEU A 50 -7.07 -24.95 14.46
C LEU A 50 -6.36 -25.40 13.18
N GLY A 51 -7.00 -25.22 12.01
CA GLY A 51 -6.37 -25.45 10.71
C GLY A 51 -5.15 -24.56 10.45
N MET A 52 -5.21 -23.27 10.83
CA MET A 52 -4.09 -22.32 10.68
C MET A 52 -2.85 -22.71 11.51
N LYS A 53 -3.06 -23.44 12.61
CA LYS A 53 -2.02 -23.95 13.51
C LYS A 53 -1.52 -25.36 13.17
N HIS A 54 -2.06 -25.96 12.11
CA HIS A 54 -1.68 -27.30 11.72
C HIS A 54 -0.21 -27.35 11.25
N ASN A 55 0.47 -28.50 11.35
CA ASN A 55 1.87 -28.59 10.93
C ASN A 55 2.04 -28.61 9.40
N ASP A 56 1.03 -29.09 8.69
CA ASP A 56 1.05 -29.21 7.22
C ASP A 56 0.74 -27.87 6.54
N ALA A 57 1.60 -27.46 5.60
CA ALA A 57 1.51 -26.17 4.93
C ALA A 57 0.23 -26.01 4.09
N THR A 58 -0.24 -27.09 3.44
CA THR A 58 -1.45 -27.05 2.59
C THR A 58 -2.69 -26.82 3.45
N VAL A 59 -2.83 -27.53 4.57
CA VAL A 59 -3.93 -27.31 5.52
C VAL A 59 -3.90 -25.89 6.09
N ARG A 60 -2.72 -25.38 6.45
CA ARG A 60 -2.57 -24.01 6.96
C ARG A 60 -2.97 -22.96 5.93
N LEU A 61 -2.57 -23.13 4.67
CA LEU A 61 -2.90 -22.21 3.59
C LEU A 61 -4.42 -22.15 3.39
N SER A 62 -5.06 -23.30 3.16
CA SER A 62 -6.52 -23.34 2.97
C SER A 62 -7.30 -22.85 4.19
N ALA A 63 -6.78 -23.05 5.41
CA ALA A 63 -7.37 -22.47 6.61
C ALA A 63 -7.23 -20.94 6.63
N THR A 64 -6.10 -20.40 6.20
CA THR A 64 -5.86 -18.95 6.19
C THR A 64 -6.72 -18.26 5.13
N GLU A 65 -6.86 -18.86 3.95
CA GLU A 65 -7.78 -18.42 2.90
C GLU A 65 -9.25 -18.47 3.38
N ALA A 66 -9.65 -19.55 4.06
CA ALA A 66 -10.97 -19.65 4.66
C ALA A 66 -11.19 -18.59 5.75
N MET A 67 -10.16 -18.24 6.53
CA MET A 67 -10.23 -17.17 7.52
C MET A 67 -10.52 -15.83 6.87
N LEU A 68 -9.89 -15.51 5.73
CA LEU A 68 -10.13 -14.26 4.98
C LEU A 68 -11.61 -14.05 4.67
N ASN A 69 -12.31 -15.10 4.25
CA ASN A 69 -13.76 -15.08 3.98
C ASN A 69 -14.60 -15.06 5.27
N ALA A 70 -14.10 -15.63 6.36
CA ALA A 70 -14.81 -15.72 7.64
C ALA A 70 -14.68 -14.46 8.51
N LEU A 71 -13.86 -13.47 8.11
CA LEU A 71 -13.57 -12.27 8.92
C LEU A 71 -14.83 -11.47 9.30
N GLU A 72 -15.89 -11.56 8.52
CA GLU A 72 -17.13 -10.80 8.71
C GLU A 72 -18.10 -11.44 9.71
N LEU A 73 -17.81 -12.66 10.19
CA LEU A 73 -18.68 -13.43 11.10
C LEU A 73 -18.56 -13.04 12.57
N ASN A 74 -17.35 -12.75 13.07
CA ASN A 74 -17.13 -12.32 14.46
C ASN A 74 -15.97 -11.33 14.57
N LYS A 75 -16.24 -10.17 15.17
CA LYS A 75 -15.34 -9.00 15.13
C LYS A 75 -14.03 -9.21 15.89
N PHE A 76 -14.11 -9.60 17.17
CA PHE A 76 -12.93 -9.58 18.05
C PHE A 76 -12.01 -10.78 17.91
N GLN A 77 -12.57 -11.98 17.70
CA GLN A 77 -11.78 -13.21 17.68
C GLN A 77 -10.89 -13.30 16.42
N CYS A 78 -11.41 -12.83 15.28
CA CYS A 78 -10.70 -12.79 14.01
C CYS A 78 -9.45 -11.93 14.06
N VAL A 79 -9.54 -10.70 14.59
CA VAL A 79 -8.39 -9.78 14.71
C VAL A 79 -7.23 -10.44 15.44
N ARG A 80 -7.51 -11.04 16.61
CA ARG A 80 -6.49 -11.72 17.41
C ARG A 80 -5.87 -12.91 16.67
N HIS A 81 -6.69 -13.74 16.02
CA HIS A 81 -6.21 -14.92 15.29
C HIS A 81 -5.31 -14.54 14.11
N CYS A 82 -5.70 -13.55 13.30
CA CYS A 82 -4.92 -13.08 12.16
C CYS A 82 -3.58 -12.48 12.60
N LEU A 83 -3.57 -11.67 13.67
CA LEU A 83 -2.33 -11.11 14.22
C LEU A 83 -1.39 -12.20 14.74
N MET A 84 -1.90 -13.19 15.47
CA MET A 84 -1.06 -14.29 15.95
C MET A 84 -0.43 -15.07 14.80
N LEU A 85 -1.19 -15.38 13.74
CA LEU A 85 -0.65 -16.07 12.57
C LEU A 85 0.41 -15.20 11.87
N ALA A 86 0.13 -13.92 11.65
CA ALA A 86 1.06 -13.02 10.97
C ALA A 86 2.36 -12.84 11.77
N GLN A 87 2.30 -12.72 13.10
CA GLN A 87 3.47 -12.70 13.98
C GLN A 87 4.28 -13.99 13.93
N GLU A 88 3.61 -15.15 13.88
CA GLU A 88 4.28 -16.44 13.73
C GLU A 88 4.99 -16.54 12.38
N CYS A 89 4.31 -16.16 11.30
CA CYS A 89 4.85 -16.13 9.95
C CYS A 89 6.05 -15.19 9.81
N GLN A 90 6.00 -14.03 10.47
CA GLN A 90 7.10 -13.07 10.51
C GLN A 90 8.35 -13.66 11.20
N LYS A 91 8.17 -14.36 12.32
CA LYS A 91 9.28 -14.89 13.12
C LYS A 91 9.88 -16.17 12.56
N ASN A 92 9.15 -16.87 11.70
CA ASN A 92 9.56 -18.15 11.15
C ASN A 92 10.07 -17.99 9.71
N GLU A 93 11.39 -17.96 9.55
CA GLU A 93 12.06 -17.87 8.23
C GLU A 93 11.69 -19.01 7.27
N PHE A 94 11.24 -20.17 7.79
CA PHE A 94 10.83 -21.32 6.99
C PHE A 94 9.32 -21.36 6.68
N CYS A 95 8.57 -20.32 7.07
CA CYS A 95 7.15 -20.25 6.74
C CYS A 95 6.96 -20.10 5.22
N ASP A 96 6.09 -20.92 4.61
CA ASP A 96 5.73 -20.85 3.19
C ASP A 96 5.24 -19.43 2.82
N THR A 97 5.80 -18.84 1.77
CA THR A 97 5.45 -17.51 1.26
C THR A 97 3.95 -17.34 1.08
N ARG A 98 3.25 -18.36 0.55
CA ARG A 98 1.81 -18.29 0.29
C ARG A 98 1.03 -18.09 1.59
N ILE A 99 1.45 -18.73 2.68
CA ILE A 99 0.85 -18.55 4.00
C ILE A 99 1.12 -17.14 4.53
N ARG A 100 2.34 -16.61 4.33
CA ARG A 100 2.67 -15.23 4.73
C ARG A 100 1.79 -14.22 4.02
N VAL A 101 1.64 -14.35 2.70
CA VAL A 101 0.79 -13.49 1.87
C VAL A 101 -0.66 -13.57 2.33
N ALA A 102 -1.21 -14.78 2.48
CA ALA A 102 -2.59 -14.97 2.95
C ALA A 102 -2.81 -14.40 4.37
N ALA A 103 -1.82 -14.52 5.27
CA ALA A 103 -1.89 -13.96 6.62
C ALA A 103 -1.89 -12.42 6.59
N LEU A 104 -1.07 -11.80 5.73
CA LEU A 104 -1.04 -10.35 5.56
C LEU A 104 -2.32 -9.84 4.89
N GLN A 105 -2.87 -10.55 3.90
CA GLN A 105 -4.19 -10.24 3.32
C GLN A 105 -5.30 -10.24 4.38
N CYS A 106 -5.26 -11.20 5.32
CA CYS A 106 -6.16 -11.19 6.46
C CYS A 106 -6.00 -9.92 7.30
N LEU A 107 -4.77 -9.46 7.55
CA LEU A 107 -4.52 -8.21 8.29
C LEU A 107 -5.03 -6.97 7.53
N VAL A 108 -4.80 -6.90 6.22
CA VAL A 108 -5.33 -5.85 5.35
C VAL A 108 -6.85 -5.80 5.48
N ARG A 109 -7.53 -6.95 5.36
CA ARG A 109 -8.98 -7.00 5.47
C ARG A 109 -9.48 -6.69 6.89
N VAL A 110 -8.76 -7.12 7.92
CA VAL A 110 -9.07 -6.82 9.33
C VAL A 110 -9.03 -5.32 9.59
N VAL A 111 -8.01 -4.60 9.11
CA VAL A 111 -7.93 -3.15 9.35
C VAL A 111 -9.05 -2.39 8.65
N SER A 112 -9.46 -2.81 7.45
CA SER A 112 -10.60 -2.21 6.74
C SER A 112 -11.94 -2.43 7.44
N LEU A 113 -12.14 -3.59 8.09
CA LEU A 113 -13.40 -3.93 8.77
C LEU A 113 -13.44 -3.44 10.23
N TYR A 114 -12.30 -3.43 10.92
CA TYR A 114 -12.21 -3.31 12.38
C TYR A 114 -11.22 -2.23 12.82
N TYR A 115 -11.07 -1.15 12.06
CA TYR A 115 -10.14 -0.03 12.33
C TYR A 115 -10.10 0.42 13.80
N ASN A 116 -11.23 0.76 14.43
CA ASN A 116 -11.25 1.22 15.83
C ASN A 116 -10.74 0.16 16.83
N GLN A 117 -10.88 -1.13 16.51
CA GLN A 117 -10.45 -2.23 17.38
C GLN A 117 -8.95 -2.51 17.24
N MET A 118 -8.29 -1.96 16.23
CA MET A 118 -6.85 -2.14 16.00
C MET A 118 -5.98 -1.38 17.00
N GLN A 119 -6.54 -0.45 17.79
CA GLN A 119 -5.79 0.42 18.71
C GLN A 119 -4.81 -0.35 19.62
N MET A 120 -5.25 -1.46 20.21
CA MET A 120 -4.40 -2.27 21.10
C MET A 120 -3.39 -3.17 20.36
N TYR A 121 -3.56 -3.32 19.05
CA TYR A 121 -2.78 -4.20 18.19
C TYR A 121 -1.87 -3.46 17.21
N MET A 122 -2.04 -2.14 17.07
CA MET A 122 -1.41 -1.37 16.01
C MET A 122 0.11 -1.38 16.09
N LYS A 123 0.69 -1.43 17.29
CA LYS A 123 2.15 -1.59 17.47
C LYS A 123 2.64 -2.91 16.88
N ALA A 124 1.94 -4.01 17.15
CA ALA A 124 2.30 -5.31 16.59
C ALA A 124 2.10 -5.34 15.07
N ALA A 125 1.00 -4.75 14.58
CA ALA A 125 0.73 -4.64 13.14
C ALA A 125 1.81 -3.82 12.42
N LEU A 126 2.29 -2.73 13.03
CA LEU A 126 3.41 -1.93 12.51
C LEU A 126 4.68 -2.77 12.38
N GLU A 127 5.08 -3.51 13.43
CA GLU A 127 6.28 -4.35 13.41
C GLU A 127 6.20 -5.45 12.33
N ILE A 128 5.02 -6.06 12.15
CA ILE A 128 4.79 -7.09 11.12
C ILE A 128 4.86 -6.50 9.72
N THR A 129 4.18 -5.36 9.50
CA THR A 129 4.04 -4.76 8.17
C THR A 129 5.30 -4.08 7.70
N VAL A 130 6.09 -3.47 8.59
CA VAL A 130 7.42 -2.94 8.22
C VAL A 130 8.34 -4.07 7.78
N TYR A 131 8.35 -5.20 8.51
CA TYR A 131 9.11 -6.38 8.09
C TYR A 131 8.63 -6.92 6.73
N ALA A 132 7.31 -6.91 6.48
CA ALA A 132 6.75 -7.33 5.19
C ALA A 132 7.19 -6.40 4.05
N ILE A 133 7.10 -5.08 4.25
CA ILE A 133 7.54 -4.04 3.31
C ILE A 133 9.00 -4.26 2.90
N GLU A 134 9.87 -4.53 3.87
CA GLU A 134 11.31 -4.76 3.66
C GLU A 134 11.66 -6.16 3.14
N SER A 135 10.66 -7.00 2.87
CA SER A 135 10.88 -8.33 2.32
C SER A 135 11.43 -8.29 0.89
N THR A 136 12.30 -9.24 0.57
CA THR A 136 12.77 -9.47 -0.80
C THR A 136 11.72 -10.11 -1.69
N ASP A 137 10.67 -10.69 -1.10
CA ASP A 137 9.56 -11.31 -1.81
C ASP A 137 8.52 -10.24 -2.17
N TYR A 138 8.25 -10.08 -3.47
CA TYR A 138 7.39 -9.02 -3.96
C TYR A 138 5.94 -9.18 -3.48
N ASP A 139 5.39 -10.40 -3.45
CA ASP A 139 4.03 -10.63 -2.99
C ASP A 139 3.87 -10.27 -1.51
N VAL A 140 4.89 -10.57 -0.69
CA VAL A 140 4.90 -10.19 0.74
C VAL A 140 5.02 -8.67 0.91
N SER A 141 5.93 -8.03 0.15
CA SER A 141 6.12 -6.58 0.20
C SER A 141 4.87 -5.81 -0.22
N LEU A 142 4.19 -6.27 -1.29
CA LEU A 142 2.93 -5.71 -1.77
C LEU A 142 1.86 -5.69 -0.66
N GLN A 143 1.71 -6.77 0.10
CA GLN A 143 0.71 -6.79 1.19
C GLN A 143 1.05 -5.84 2.34
N GLY A 144 2.35 -5.64 2.62
CA GLY A 144 2.79 -4.64 3.59
C GLY A 144 2.44 -3.22 3.16
N ILE A 145 2.65 -2.89 1.89
CA ILE A 145 2.30 -1.58 1.30
C ILE A 145 0.78 -1.40 1.24
N GLU A 146 0.04 -2.44 0.85
CA GLU A 146 -1.42 -2.43 0.74
C GLU A 146 -2.09 -2.17 2.10
N PHE A 147 -1.55 -2.73 3.19
CA PHE A 147 -2.04 -2.48 4.54
C PHE A 147 -2.04 -0.99 4.90
N TRP A 148 -0.95 -0.29 4.58
CA TRP A 148 -0.83 1.15 4.88
C TRP A 148 -1.57 2.04 3.89
N SER A 149 -1.68 1.60 2.63
CA SER A 149 -2.52 2.25 1.63
C SER A 149 -3.98 2.26 2.09
N ASN A 150 -4.50 1.11 2.54
CA ASN A 150 -5.85 0.99 3.10
C ASN A 150 -6.07 1.90 4.33
N ILE A 151 -5.10 1.95 5.26
CA ILE A 151 -5.18 2.86 6.42
C ILE A 151 -5.27 4.32 5.96
N CYS A 152 -4.42 4.74 5.02
CA CYS A 152 -4.40 6.12 4.54
C CYS A 152 -5.72 6.51 3.85
N GLU A 153 -6.28 5.63 3.02
CA GLU A 153 -7.57 5.84 2.38
C GLU A 153 -8.70 5.95 3.40
N PHE A 154 -8.73 5.03 4.37
CA PHE A 154 -9.74 5.00 5.41
C PHE A 154 -9.70 6.26 6.29
N GLU A 155 -8.51 6.65 6.74
CA GLU A 155 -8.30 7.85 7.56
C GLU A 155 -8.60 9.15 6.80
N SER A 156 -8.29 9.20 5.51
CA SER A 156 -8.67 10.32 4.65
C SER A 156 -10.18 10.42 4.51
N LEU A 157 -10.88 9.29 4.35
CA LEU A 157 -12.34 9.25 4.31
C LEU A 157 -12.96 9.69 5.63
N LEU A 158 -12.44 9.22 6.76
CA LEU A 158 -12.90 9.63 8.09
C LEU A 158 -12.72 11.12 8.33
N THR A 159 -11.55 11.66 7.96
CA THR A 159 -11.25 13.10 8.10
C THR A 159 -12.22 13.94 7.27
N ARG A 160 -12.49 13.55 6.02
CA ARG A 160 -13.45 14.24 5.15
C ARG A 160 -14.89 14.16 5.68
N ARG A 161 -15.30 13.00 6.22
CA ARG A 161 -16.63 12.83 6.86
C ARG A 161 -16.76 13.69 8.11
N GLY A 162 -15.72 13.75 8.94
CA GLY A 162 -15.68 14.59 10.14
C GLY A 162 -15.81 16.08 9.82
N GLN A 163 -15.16 16.54 8.76
CA GLN A 163 -15.28 17.94 8.29
C GLN A 163 -16.69 18.28 7.77
N ALA A 164 -17.39 17.33 7.16
CA ALA A 164 -18.76 17.53 6.66
C ALA A 164 -19.82 17.44 7.78
N ALA A 165 -19.54 16.70 8.86
CA ALA A 165 -20.44 16.48 9.97
C ALA A 165 -20.35 17.61 11.01
N VAL A 166 -20.77 18.83 10.63
CA VAL A 166 -20.69 20.02 11.50
C VAL A 166 -21.56 19.89 12.78
N ASN A 167 -22.52 18.95 12.85
CA ASN A 167 -23.44 18.79 13.99
C ASN A 167 -23.89 17.34 14.27
N LEU A 168 -23.16 16.32 13.82
CA LEU A 168 -23.51 14.91 14.08
C LEU A 168 -22.38 14.23 14.86
N VAL A 169 -22.75 13.40 15.84
CA VAL A 169 -21.80 12.51 16.51
C VAL A 169 -21.26 11.54 15.47
N VAL A 170 -20.00 11.70 15.09
CA VAL A 170 -19.33 10.80 14.16
C VAL A 170 -19.04 9.50 14.92
N GLU A 171 -19.65 8.39 14.50
CA GLU A 171 -19.52 7.08 15.18
C GLU A 171 -18.08 6.56 15.18
N ASN A 172 -17.22 7.00 14.26
CA ASN A 172 -15.83 6.59 14.14
C ASN A 172 -14.90 7.81 14.08
N GLN A 173 -14.13 8.04 15.15
CA GLN A 173 -13.07 9.04 15.15
C GLN A 173 -11.82 8.48 14.47
N CYS A 174 -11.10 9.33 13.74
CA CYS A 174 -9.82 8.97 13.15
C CYS A 174 -8.75 8.90 14.25
N GLU A 175 -8.06 7.77 14.36
CA GLU A 175 -6.99 7.54 15.34
C GLU A 175 -5.61 8.00 14.83
N TYR A 176 -5.52 8.37 13.55
CA TYR A 176 -4.31 8.89 12.89
C TYR A 176 -3.09 7.93 12.97
N TYR A 177 -3.31 6.64 12.79
CA TYR A 177 -2.25 5.64 12.69
C TYR A 177 -1.25 5.97 11.58
N SER A 178 -1.71 6.48 10.43
CA SER A 178 -0.82 6.89 9.34
C SER A 178 0.19 7.95 9.79
N LYS A 179 -0.23 8.94 10.58
CA LYS A 179 0.65 10.00 11.11
C LYS A 179 1.66 9.45 12.10
N GLY A 180 1.23 8.57 13.00
CA GLY A 180 2.11 7.97 14.01
C GLY A 180 3.15 7.02 13.40
N ALA A 181 2.82 6.38 12.29
CA ALA A 181 3.68 5.38 11.66
C ALA A 181 4.56 5.94 10.53
N LEU A 182 4.25 7.14 10.02
CA LEU A 182 4.92 7.77 8.88
C LEU A 182 6.45 7.68 8.95
N GLN A 183 7.06 8.08 10.07
CA GLN A 183 8.52 8.09 10.24
C GLN A 183 9.18 6.70 10.19
N HIS A 184 8.40 5.65 10.47
CA HIS A 184 8.89 4.28 10.53
C HIS A 184 8.76 3.56 9.18
N ILE A 185 7.85 4.00 8.33
CA ILE A 185 7.46 3.31 7.10
C ILE A 185 7.98 4.03 5.87
N LEU A 186 7.88 5.36 5.87
CA LEU A 186 8.20 6.18 4.71
C LEU A 186 9.61 5.95 4.17
N PRO A 187 10.68 5.80 5.00
CA PRO A 187 12.01 5.48 4.48
C PRO A 187 12.04 4.16 3.71
N SER A 188 11.37 3.12 4.22
CA SER A 188 11.35 1.79 3.59
C SER A 188 10.56 1.83 2.28
N ILE A 189 9.41 2.52 2.23
CA ILE A 189 8.63 2.69 0.99
C ILE A 189 9.39 3.52 -0.06
N LEU A 190 10.08 4.58 0.35
CA LEU A 190 10.92 5.38 -0.57
C LEU A 190 12.06 4.55 -1.18
N ASN A 191 12.65 3.63 -0.40
CA ASN A 191 13.65 2.70 -0.93
C ASN A 191 13.07 1.69 -1.92
N ILE A 192 11.82 1.24 -1.71
CA ILE A 192 11.14 0.32 -2.64
C ILE A 192 10.91 0.96 -4.00
N LEU A 193 10.70 2.27 -4.07
CA LEU A 193 10.63 2.97 -5.35
C LEU A 193 11.84 2.65 -6.22
N ALA A 194 13.05 2.51 -5.64
CA ALA A 194 14.29 2.24 -6.36
C ALA A 194 14.48 0.77 -6.80
N ILE A 195 13.46 -0.09 -6.67
CA ILE A 195 13.46 -1.49 -7.09
C ILE A 195 12.68 -1.64 -8.41
N GLN A 196 12.84 -0.70 -9.33
CA GLN A 196 12.18 -0.78 -10.64
C GLN A 196 12.84 -1.84 -11.53
N GLU A 197 12.01 -2.59 -12.25
CA GLU A 197 12.46 -3.50 -13.30
C GLU A 197 12.76 -2.73 -14.59
N GLU A 198 13.73 -3.17 -15.39
CA GLU A 198 14.10 -2.49 -16.65
C GLU A 198 13.04 -2.71 -17.73
N ASP A 199 12.48 -3.92 -17.79
CA ASP A 199 11.47 -4.34 -18.75
C ASP A 199 10.04 -4.28 -18.19
N ASP A 200 9.81 -3.45 -17.16
CA ASP A 200 8.48 -3.24 -16.53
C ASP A 200 7.41 -2.97 -17.61
N ASP A 201 6.46 -3.89 -17.73
CA ASP A 201 5.26 -3.75 -18.56
C ASP A 201 4.29 -2.80 -17.85
N ASP A 202 3.73 -1.83 -18.56
CA ASP A 202 2.80 -0.86 -17.98
C ASP A 202 1.58 -1.56 -17.33
N ASP A 203 1.19 -2.74 -17.84
CA ASP A 203 0.05 -3.52 -17.35
C ASP A 203 0.34 -4.38 -16.09
N GLU A 204 1.62 -4.59 -15.72
CA GLU A 204 1.99 -5.40 -14.55
C GLU A 204 2.10 -4.56 -13.27
N TRP A 205 1.56 -5.07 -12.16
CA TRP A 205 1.57 -4.34 -10.88
C TRP A 205 2.80 -4.70 -10.03
N SER A 206 3.75 -3.77 -9.92
CA SER A 206 5.01 -3.99 -9.19
C SER A 206 5.03 -3.34 -7.79
N PRO A 207 5.95 -3.75 -6.89
CA PRO A 207 6.16 -3.08 -5.61
C PRO A 207 6.51 -1.59 -5.76
N ALA A 208 7.27 -1.22 -6.78
CA ALA A 208 7.61 0.19 -7.05
C ALA A 208 6.37 1.02 -7.40
N LYS A 209 5.48 0.51 -8.26
CA LYS A 209 4.19 1.15 -8.59
C LYS A 209 3.31 1.30 -7.34
N SER A 210 3.24 0.24 -6.52
CA SER A 210 2.51 0.25 -5.24
C SER A 210 3.06 1.28 -4.27
N ALA A 211 4.39 1.38 -4.14
CA ALA A 211 5.05 2.35 -3.29
C ALA A 211 4.72 3.79 -3.73
N GLY A 212 4.72 4.08 -5.03
CA GLY A 212 4.36 5.40 -5.57
C GLY A 212 2.93 5.82 -5.22
N VAL A 213 1.97 4.90 -5.34
CA VAL A 213 0.59 5.12 -4.92
C VAL A 213 0.50 5.30 -3.40
N CYS A 214 1.17 4.45 -2.63
CA CYS A 214 1.16 4.53 -1.17
C CYS A 214 1.72 5.87 -0.67
N ILE A 215 2.81 6.38 -1.25
CA ILE A 215 3.35 7.70 -0.92
C ILE A 215 2.34 8.81 -1.21
N THR A 216 1.60 8.72 -2.32
CA THR A 216 0.55 9.69 -2.65
C THR A 216 -0.57 9.66 -1.61
N LEU A 217 -1.01 8.46 -1.21
CA LEU A 217 -2.01 8.29 -0.15
C LEU A 217 -1.52 8.82 1.20
N PHE A 218 -0.24 8.58 1.55
CA PHE A 218 0.38 9.17 2.73
C PHE A 218 0.44 10.70 2.64
N ALA A 219 0.76 11.28 1.49
CA ALA A 219 0.79 12.73 1.30
C ALA A 219 -0.60 13.34 1.49
N GLN A 220 -1.63 12.73 0.90
CA GLN A 220 -3.02 13.15 1.05
C GLN A 220 -3.51 13.02 2.50
N CYS A 221 -3.11 11.97 3.22
CA CYS A 221 -3.56 11.68 4.58
C CYS A 221 -2.79 12.47 5.66
N THR A 222 -1.46 12.56 5.53
CA THR A 222 -0.56 13.15 6.54
C THR A 222 -0.17 14.61 6.27
N LYS A 223 -0.50 15.13 5.07
CA LYS A 223 -0.28 16.54 4.70
C LYS A 223 1.20 16.92 4.78
N ASP A 224 1.51 18.07 5.36
CA ASP A 224 2.88 18.63 5.40
C ASP A 224 3.89 17.71 6.12
N LEU A 225 3.44 16.76 6.94
CA LEU A 225 4.29 15.85 7.71
C LEU A 225 5.17 14.95 6.83
N ILE A 226 4.76 14.64 5.60
CA ILE A 226 5.52 13.77 4.68
C ILE A 226 6.76 14.46 4.09
N ILE A 227 6.74 15.81 4.06
CA ILE A 227 7.70 16.59 3.27
C ILE A 227 9.14 16.41 3.74
N PRO A 228 9.49 16.56 5.04
CA PRO A 228 10.89 16.59 5.45
C PRO A 228 11.67 15.32 5.09
N CYS A 229 11.06 14.15 5.32
CA CYS A 229 11.69 12.86 5.03
C CYS A 229 11.79 12.61 3.53
N THR A 230 10.74 12.96 2.77
CA THR A 230 10.74 12.81 1.31
C THR A 230 11.76 13.73 0.65
N LEU A 231 11.86 14.98 1.11
CA LEU A 231 12.82 15.95 0.58
C LEU A 231 14.26 15.49 0.82
N SER A 232 14.55 14.93 2.00
CA SER A 232 15.87 14.34 2.30
C SER A 232 16.22 13.22 1.31
N PHE A 233 15.26 12.37 0.95
CA PHE A 233 15.47 11.30 -0.02
C PHE A 233 15.70 11.86 -1.43
N ILE A 234 14.92 12.86 -1.85
CA ILE A 234 15.07 13.51 -3.16
C ILE A 234 16.46 14.12 -3.30
N HIS A 235 16.89 14.95 -2.35
CA HIS A 235 18.20 15.60 -2.36
C HIS A 235 19.36 14.61 -2.35
N GLN A 236 19.19 13.47 -1.70
CA GLN A 236 20.21 12.42 -1.65
C GLN A 236 20.36 11.68 -2.99
N HIS A 237 19.28 11.56 -3.78
CA HIS A 237 19.21 10.59 -4.88
C HIS A 237 19.02 11.18 -6.27
N LEU A 238 18.65 12.46 -6.40
CA LEU A 238 18.39 13.10 -7.69
C LEU A 238 19.61 13.08 -8.64
N GLU A 239 20.82 13.18 -8.09
CA GLU A 239 22.09 13.12 -8.83
C GLU A 239 22.82 11.76 -8.69
N SER A 240 22.12 10.73 -8.24
CA SER A 240 22.70 9.39 -8.04
C SER A 240 23.27 8.83 -9.35
N PRO A 241 24.42 8.12 -9.35
CA PRO A 241 24.91 7.44 -10.54
C PRO A 241 23.96 6.34 -11.02
N ASN A 242 23.18 5.74 -10.10
CA ASN A 242 22.20 4.72 -10.43
C ASN A 242 20.87 5.37 -10.86
N TRP A 243 20.43 5.07 -12.09
CA TRP A 243 19.21 5.63 -12.67
C TRP A 243 17.96 5.28 -11.86
N ARG A 244 17.92 4.12 -11.20
CA ARG A 244 16.81 3.66 -10.34
C ARG A 244 16.54 4.64 -9.19
N PHE A 245 17.60 5.15 -8.57
CA PHE A 245 17.50 6.13 -7.50
C PHE A 245 17.10 7.52 -8.02
N ARG A 246 17.59 7.91 -9.20
CA ARG A 246 17.18 9.19 -9.83
C ARG A 246 15.70 9.17 -10.18
N GLU A 247 15.23 8.11 -10.81
CA GLU A 247 13.82 7.88 -11.13
C GLU A 247 12.98 7.89 -9.85
N ALA A 248 13.38 7.13 -8.83
CA ALA A 248 12.68 7.06 -7.55
C ALA A 248 12.56 8.43 -6.87
N ALA A 249 13.59 9.26 -6.90
CA ALA A 249 13.56 10.63 -6.37
C ALA A 249 12.50 11.48 -7.10
N ILE A 250 12.43 11.38 -8.42
CA ILE A 250 11.45 12.12 -9.24
C ILE A 250 10.04 11.61 -8.99
N THR A 251 9.85 10.29 -8.86
CA THR A 251 8.57 9.67 -8.51
C THR A 251 8.11 10.16 -7.13
N ALA A 252 8.97 10.10 -6.12
CA ALA A 252 8.69 10.60 -4.79
C ALA A 252 8.27 12.08 -4.81
N PHE A 253 8.98 12.92 -5.56
CA PHE A 253 8.64 14.33 -5.75
C PHE A 253 7.23 14.50 -6.31
N GLY A 254 6.89 13.83 -7.42
CA GLY A 254 5.58 13.95 -8.06
C GLY A 254 4.42 13.41 -7.22
N SER A 255 4.68 12.36 -6.43
CA SER A 255 3.70 11.74 -5.53
C SER A 255 3.29 12.64 -4.37
N ILE A 256 4.19 13.50 -3.85
CA ILE A 256 3.87 14.38 -2.71
C ILE A 256 3.27 15.73 -3.09
N LEU A 257 3.08 16.02 -4.39
CA LEU A 257 2.46 17.26 -4.86
C LEU A 257 0.94 17.35 -4.60
N ASP A 258 0.31 16.24 -4.20
CA ASP A 258 -1.10 16.22 -3.84
C ASP A 258 -1.25 15.79 -2.38
N GLY A 259 -1.77 16.70 -1.54
CA GLY A 259 -1.98 16.45 -0.13
C GLY A 259 -1.52 17.60 0.75
N PRO A 260 -0.21 17.94 0.78
CA PRO A 260 0.31 19.03 1.60
C PRO A 260 -0.28 20.40 1.26
N SER A 261 -0.01 21.38 2.11
CA SER A 261 -0.47 22.75 1.92
C SER A 261 0.21 23.43 0.72
N HIS A 262 -0.51 24.34 0.07
CA HIS A 262 -0.01 25.07 -1.09
C HIS A 262 1.28 25.85 -0.80
N GLU A 263 1.46 26.35 0.43
CA GLU A 263 2.68 27.07 0.81
C GLU A 263 3.92 26.17 0.71
N TYR A 264 3.85 24.99 1.33
CA TYR A 264 4.95 24.03 1.30
C TYR A 264 5.19 23.45 -0.10
N ILE A 265 4.12 23.13 -0.85
CA ILE A 265 4.27 22.65 -2.24
C ILE A 265 4.93 23.74 -3.11
N ASN A 266 4.53 25.00 -2.96
CA ASN A 266 5.15 26.08 -3.72
C ASN A 266 6.63 26.25 -3.38
N GLN A 267 7.01 26.19 -2.10
CA GLN A 267 8.41 26.24 -1.69
C GLN A 267 9.22 25.07 -2.24
N LEU A 268 8.66 23.86 -2.20
CA LEU A 268 9.27 22.65 -2.76
C LEU A 268 9.50 22.78 -4.27
N VAL A 269 8.48 23.20 -5.00
CA VAL A 269 8.57 23.37 -6.46
C VAL A 269 9.54 24.49 -6.82
N GLU A 270 9.51 25.64 -6.13
CA GLU A 270 10.45 26.74 -6.39
C GLU A 270 11.92 26.32 -6.19
N GLY A 271 12.20 25.47 -5.20
CA GLY A 271 13.55 24.95 -4.94
C GLY A 271 14.03 23.96 -6.00
N GLU A 272 13.16 23.04 -6.44
CA GLU A 272 13.57 21.86 -7.22
C GLU A 272 13.23 21.93 -8.71
N LEU A 273 12.40 22.86 -9.16
CA LEU A 273 11.87 22.85 -10.54
C LEU A 273 12.96 22.92 -11.60
N ILE A 274 14.05 23.67 -11.37
CA ILE A 274 15.17 23.74 -12.31
C ILE A 274 15.89 22.40 -12.39
N SER A 275 16.18 21.79 -11.24
CA SER A 275 16.79 20.46 -11.16
C SER A 275 15.93 19.43 -11.88
N LEU A 276 14.61 19.48 -11.66
CA LEU A 276 13.65 18.60 -12.33
C LEU A 276 13.62 18.82 -13.84
N ILE A 277 13.67 20.07 -14.34
CA ILE A 277 13.77 20.34 -15.77
C ILE A 277 15.04 19.73 -16.37
N ASN A 278 16.18 19.78 -15.67
CA ASN A 278 17.43 19.20 -16.15
C ASN A 278 17.34 17.67 -16.30
N THR A 279 16.52 16.99 -15.50
CA THR A 279 16.31 15.52 -15.62
C THR A 279 15.58 15.11 -16.90
N LEU A 280 14.96 16.03 -17.63
CA LEU A 280 14.40 15.75 -18.97
C LEU A 280 15.46 15.41 -20.02
N ASP A 281 16.72 15.71 -19.75
CA ASP A 281 17.87 15.37 -20.57
C ASP A 281 18.67 14.17 -20.02
N ASP A 282 18.12 13.43 -19.04
CA ASP A 282 18.77 12.25 -18.46
C ASP A 282 19.06 11.18 -19.54
N PRO A 283 20.21 10.49 -19.48
CA PRO A 283 20.52 9.41 -20.42
C PRO A 283 19.49 8.27 -20.41
N HIS A 284 18.83 8.02 -19.28
CA HIS A 284 17.92 6.89 -19.12
C HIS A 284 16.46 7.27 -19.45
N VAL A 285 15.82 6.50 -20.34
CA VAL A 285 14.46 6.76 -20.84
C VAL A 285 13.43 6.81 -19.70
N LYS A 286 13.51 5.89 -18.74
CA LYS A 286 12.58 5.85 -17.60
C LYS A 286 12.65 7.12 -16.75
N VAL A 287 13.87 7.62 -16.50
CA VAL A 287 14.07 8.88 -15.76
C VAL A 287 13.39 10.02 -16.53
N ARG A 288 13.66 10.17 -17.83
CA ARG A 288 13.02 11.21 -18.66
C ARG A 288 11.49 11.10 -18.67
N SER A 289 10.96 9.88 -18.79
CA SER A 289 9.51 9.63 -18.79
C SER A 289 8.86 10.09 -17.49
N THR A 290 9.43 9.70 -16.35
CA THR A 290 8.97 10.08 -15.01
C THR A 290 9.16 11.58 -14.77
N SER A 291 10.23 12.20 -15.27
CA SER A 291 10.43 13.66 -15.22
C SER A 291 9.30 14.41 -15.91
N VAL A 292 8.89 13.97 -17.10
CA VAL A 292 7.76 14.58 -17.82
C VAL A 292 6.46 14.45 -17.01
N TRP A 293 6.18 13.28 -16.44
CA TRP A 293 5.03 13.07 -15.57
C TRP A 293 5.05 13.98 -14.34
N ALA A 294 6.19 14.06 -13.63
CA ALA A 294 6.35 14.88 -12.44
C ALA A 294 6.19 16.38 -12.75
N ILE A 295 6.75 16.87 -13.86
CA ILE A 295 6.57 18.26 -14.29
C ILE A 295 5.11 18.49 -14.71
N GLY A 296 4.45 17.52 -15.33
CA GLY A 296 3.02 17.57 -15.60
C GLY A 296 2.19 17.77 -14.33
N ARG A 297 2.51 17.02 -13.28
CA ARG A 297 1.92 17.21 -11.94
C ARG A 297 2.19 18.62 -11.40
N VAL A 298 3.41 19.14 -11.53
CA VAL A 298 3.71 20.55 -11.17
C VAL A 298 2.82 21.52 -11.94
N CYS A 299 2.54 21.27 -13.22
CA CYS A 299 1.64 22.11 -14.03
C CYS A 299 0.20 22.07 -13.50
N ASP A 300 -0.26 20.94 -12.99
CA ASP A 300 -1.59 20.80 -12.41
C ASP A 300 -1.72 21.53 -11.05
N PHE A 301 -0.76 21.35 -10.14
CA PHE A 301 -0.84 21.84 -8.75
C PHE A 301 -0.25 23.24 -8.53
N CYS A 302 0.70 23.68 -9.37
CA CYS A 302 1.49 24.90 -9.17
C CYS A 302 1.44 25.87 -10.36
N LYS A 303 0.25 26.09 -10.93
CA LYS A 303 0.02 26.98 -12.09
C LYS A 303 0.66 28.37 -11.94
N TYR A 304 0.61 28.94 -10.73
CA TYR A 304 1.22 30.25 -10.46
C TYR A 304 2.74 30.27 -10.66
N ILE A 305 3.44 29.19 -10.32
CA ILE A 305 4.90 29.09 -10.51
C ILE A 305 5.22 28.83 -11.98
N VAL A 306 4.52 27.88 -12.60
CA VAL A 306 4.76 27.46 -13.99
C VAL A 306 4.57 28.60 -14.99
N THR A 307 3.62 29.51 -14.74
CA THR A 307 3.36 30.67 -15.61
C THR A 307 4.37 31.81 -15.48
N ARG A 308 5.30 31.76 -14.52
CA ARG A 308 6.33 32.80 -14.39
C ARG A 308 7.27 32.78 -15.60
N ASN A 309 7.66 33.98 -16.05
CA ASN A 309 8.54 34.17 -17.21
C ASN A 309 9.90 33.44 -17.09
N GLU A 310 10.36 33.14 -15.87
CA GLU A 310 11.59 32.39 -15.63
C GLU A 310 11.49 30.91 -16.00
N TYR A 311 10.32 30.29 -15.78
CA TYR A 311 10.11 28.85 -15.92
C TYR A 311 9.35 28.50 -17.20
N CYS A 312 8.33 29.27 -17.54
CA CYS A 312 7.42 28.99 -18.67
C CYS A 312 8.17 28.72 -19.99
N PRO A 313 9.12 29.56 -20.45
CA PRO A 313 9.83 29.29 -21.71
C PRO A 313 10.69 28.02 -21.65
N LYS A 314 11.31 27.73 -20.51
CA LYS A 314 12.13 26.53 -20.30
C LYS A 314 11.28 25.27 -20.36
N LEU A 315 10.14 25.30 -19.66
CA LEU A 315 9.17 24.21 -19.64
C LEU A 315 8.61 23.92 -21.04
N ILE A 316 8.17 24.96 -21.75
CA ILE A 316 7.66 24.81 -23.13
C ILE A 316 8.72 24.17 -24.04
N SER A 317 9.95 24.69 -24.01
CA SER A 317 11.05 24.14 -24.81
C SER A 317 11.29 22.67 -24.48
N ALA A 318 11.31 22.32 -23.19
CA ALA A 318 11.58 20.98 -22.74
C ALA A 318 10.44 20.00 -23.10
N PHE A 319 9.18 20.42 -23.02
CA PHE A 319 8.04 19.61 -23.46
C PHE A 319 8.01 19.39 -24.97
N PHE A 320 8.35 20.40 -25.77
CA PHE A 320 8.46 20.22 -27.22
C PHE A 320 9.54 19.20 -27.59
N LYS A 321 10.67 19.21 -26.87
CA LYS A 321 11.72 18.20 -27.02
C LYS A 321 11.20 16.81 -26.62
N ALA A 322 10.51 16.69 -25.49
CA ALA A 322 9.96 15.43 -24.98
C ALA A 322 8.92 14.79 -25.94
N LEU A 323 8.12 15.59 -26.64
CA LEU A 323 7.16 15.09 -27.65
C LEU A 323 7.84 14.39 -28.85
N GLY A 324 9.11 14.68 -29.12
CA GLY A 324 9.88 14.05 -30.19
C GLY A 324 10.71 12.83 -29.74
N GLN A 325 10.61 12.41 -28.48
CA GLN A 325 11.37 11.31 -27.90
C GLN A 325 10.62 9.96 -28.02
N GLU A 326 11.13 8.94 -27.33
CA GLU A 326 10.55 7.60 -27.29
C GLU A 326 9.07 7.60 -26.85
N PRO A 327 8.25 6.61 -27.28
CA PRO A 327 6.81 6.60 -27.05
C PRO A 327 6.38 6.81 -25.60
N ALA A 328 7.09 6.24 -24.62
CA ALA A 328 6.79 6.41 -23.20
C ALA A 328 6.90 7.88 -22.75
N VAL A 329 7.96 8.58 -23.19
CA VAL A 329 8.18 9.99 -22.87
C VAL A 329 7.16 10.87 -23.60
N ALA A 330 6.92 10.59 -24.88
CA ALA A 330 5.96 11.32 -25.69
C ALA A 330 4.51 11.16 -25.19
N PHE A 331 4.15 9.97 -24.68
CA PHE A 331 2.85 9.70 -24.07
C PHE A 331 2.60 10.63 -22.88
N ASN A 332 3.53 10.66 -21.91
CA ASN A 332 3.42 11.57 -20.76
C ASN A 332 3.41 13.04 -21.19
N ALA A 333 4.24 13.43 -22.17
CA ALA A 333 4.27 14.81 -22.65
C ALA A 333 2.95 15.23 -23.32
N SER A 334 2.29 14.30 -24.01
CA SER A 334 1.00 14.52 -24.65
C SER A 334 -0.15 14.64 -23.64
N TRP A 335 -0.05 13.97 -22.49
CA TRP A 335 -0.98 14.15 -21.37
C TRP A 335 -0.88 15.57 -20.78
N VAL A 336 0.34 16.05 -20.52
CA VAL A 336 0.55 17.41 -19.96
C VAL A 336 -0.04 18.50 -20.85
N ARG A 337 0.04 18.34 -22.18
CA ARG A 337 -0.52 19.31 -23.13
C ARG A 337 -2.04 19.44 -23.05
N LYS A 338 -2.76 18.42 -22.58
CA LYS A 338 -4.23 18.42 -22.53
C LYS A 338 -4.80 19.20 -21.33
N ASN A 339 -4.01 19.43 -20.29
CA ASN A 339 -4.42 20.10 -19.04
C ASN A 339 -4.11 21.60 -19.03
#